data_AF-A0A5P5ZNS8-F1
#
_entry.id   AF-A0A5P5ZNS8-F1
#
_cell.length_a   1.000
_cell.length_b   1.000
_cell.length_c   1.000
_cell.angle_alpha   90.00
_cell.angle_beta   90.00
_cell.angle_gamma   90.00
#
_symmetry.space_group_name_H-M   'P 1'
#
loop_
_entity.id
_entity.type
_entity.pdbx_description
1 polymer ?
#
loop_
_entity_poly.entity_id
_entity_poly.type
_entity_poly.pdbx_seq_one_letter_code
_entity_poly.pdbx_strand_id
1 'polypeptide(L)'
;MKQSAENKNKYNVSGYSTVRNNTTPFRGLLSITGQAADAAFVTVVGDYLLTEEGSGKHTGRFSGDFKIIISIPGEELRTRSHQTEFTGTWRNNDGTLDFKTNWKNQLP
;
A
#
# COMPACT_ATOMS: atom_id res chain seq x y z
N MET A 1 -18.81 9.93 15.62
CA MET A 1 -17.96 8.94 16.31
C MET A 1 -16.58 9.56 16.51
N LYS A 2 -16.02 9.51 17.72
CA LYS A 2 -14.75 10.15 18.09
C LYS A 2 -13.62 9.12 17.90
N GLN A 3 -12.73 9.31 16.92
CA GLN A 3 -11.57 8.45 16.71
C GLN A 3 -10.56 8.61 17.85
N SER A 4 -10.16 7.51 18.49
CA SER A 4 -9.03 7.46 19.43
C SER A 4 -7.71 7.79 18.71
N ALA A 5 -6.71 8.27 19.44
CA ALA A 5 -5.40 8.62 18.86
C ALA A 5 -4.72 7.46 18.12
N GLU A 6 -4.93 6.21 18.55
CA GLU A 6 -4.45 4.99 17.87
C GLU A 6 -5.07 4.76 16.49
N ASN A 7 -6.24 5.34 16.20
CA ASN A 7 -6.93 5.18 14.92
C ASN A 7 -6.59 6.27 13.89
N LYS A 8 -5.80 7.29 14.26
CA LYS A 8 -5.49 8.42 13.37
C LYS A 8 -4.58 8.05 12.20
N ASN A 9 -3.87 6.93 12.29
CA ASN A 9 -2.88 6.49 11.31
C ASN A 9 -3.33 5.25 10.53
N LYS A 10 -4.60 4.88 10.60
CA LYS A 10 -5.16 3.68 9.97
C LYS A 10 -6.14 4.07 8.86
N TYR A 11 -5.89 3.58 7.65
CA TYR A 11 -6.66 3.94 6.46
C TYR A 11 -7.24 2.67 5.83
N ASN A 12 -8.56 2.60 5.74
CA ASN A 12 -9.21 1.55 4.98
C ASN A 12 -9.03 1.82 3.49
N VAL A 13 -8.60 0.81 2.76
CA VAL A 13 -8.39 0.86 1.32
C VAL A 13 -9.15 -0.27 0.64
N SER A 14 -9.58 -0.04 -0.59
CA SER A 14 -10.17 -1.05 -1.45
C SER A 14 -9.75 -0.81 -2.89
N GLY A 15 -9.78 -1.88 -3.68
CA GLY A 15 -9.38 -1.82 -5.08
C GLY A 15 -9.49 -3.18 -5.73
N TYR A 16 -8.73 -3.39 -6.80
CA TYR A 16 -8.65 -4.66 -7.52
C TYR A 16 -7.19 -5.07 -7.69
N SER A 17 -6.91 -6.36 -7.53
CA SER A 17 -5.66 -7.00 -7.88
C SER A 17 -5.86 -7.86 -9.13
N THR A 18 -4.82 -8.01 -9.94
CA THR A 18 -4.85 -8.90 -11.11
C THR A 18 -3.70 -9.90 -11.02
N VAL A 19 -4.03 -11.19 -10.91
CA VAL A 19 -3.07 -12.29 -10.87
C VAL A 19 -3.41 -13.26 -12.00
N ARG A 20 -2.50 -13.42 -12.99
CA ARG A 20 -2.69 -14.33 -14.14
C ARG A 20 -4.07 -14.21 -14.81
N ASN A 21 -4.48 -12.99 -15.17
CA ASN A 21 -5.78 -12.65 -15.78
C ASN A 21 -7.02 -12.83 -14.88
N ASN A 22 -6.83 -13.16 -13.59
CA ASN A 22 -7.91 -13.13 -12.61
C ASN A 22 -7.91 -11.77 -11.90
N THR A 23 -8.94 -10.97 -12.12
CA THR A 23 -9.14 -9.69 -11.43
C THR A 23 -10.04 -9.90 -10.22
N THR A 24 -9.58 -9.56 -9.04
CA THR A 24 -10.31 -9.80 -7.78
C THR A 24 -10.36 -8.51 -6.95
N PRO A 25 -11.53 -8.11 -6.42
CA PRO A 25 -11.60 -6.97 -5.52
C PRO A 25 -10.85 -7.29 -4.22
N PHE A 26 -10.22 -6.30 -3.61
CA PHE A 26 -9.62 -6.43 -2.29
C PHE A 26 -10.10 -5.33 -1.35
N ARG A 27 -10.03 -5.60 -0.05
CA ARG A 27 -10.16 -4.61 1.01
C ARG A 27 -9.02 -4.77 2.00
N GLY A 28 -8.63 -3.68 2.63
CA GLY A 28 -7.48 -3.71 3.49
C GLY A 28 -7.29 -2.48 4.36
N LEU A 29 -6.19 -2.49 5.07
CA LEU A 29 -5.75 -1.46 5.99
C LEU A 29 -4.33 -1.04 5.62
N LEU A 30 -4.08 0.25 5.58
CA LEU A 30 -2.74 0.83 5.68
C LEU A 30 -2.57 1.42 7.08
N SER A 31 -1.48 1.10 7.74
CA SER A 31 -1.13 1.70 9.04
C SER A 31 0.15 2.52 8.88
N ILE A 32 0.06 3.84 9.02
CA ILE A 32 1.24 4.71 9.03
C ILE A 32 1.96 4.53 10.37
N THR A 33 3.21 4.07 10.31
CA THR A 33 4.05 3.84 11.49
C THR A 33 5.10 4.94 11.67
N GLY A 34 5.39 5.71 10.63
CA GLY A 34 6.34 6.81 10.69
C GLY A 34 6.17 7.84 9.58
N GLN A 35 6.55 9.07 9.89
CA GLN A 35 6.60 10.18 8.94
C GLN A 35 7.81 11.05 9.25
N ALA A 36 8.53 11.46 8.21
CA ALA A 36 9.61 12.44 8.27
C ALA A 36 9.39 13.49 7.18
N ALA A 37 9.75 14.74 7.47
CA ALA A 37 9.69 15.83 6.52
C ALA A 37 10.99 16.63 6.58
N ASP A 38 11.48 17.03 5.41
CA ASP A 38 12.55 18.01 5.25
C ASP A 38 12.09 19.14 4.33
N ALA A 39 12.99 20.04 3.93
CA ALA A 39 12.65 21.19 3.11
C ALA A 39 12.15 20.83 1.69
N ALA A 40 12.52 19.64 1.18
CA ALA A 40 12.25 19.21 -0.19
C ALA A 40 11.32 17.99 -0.27
N PHE A 41 11.23 17.16 0.79
CA PHE A 41 10.51 15.90 0.76
C PHE A 41 9.70 15.62 2.02
N VAL A 42 8.60 14.91 1.85
CA VAL A 42 7.89 14.20 2.91
C VAL A 42 8.01 12.71 2.65
N THR A 43 8.54 11.97 3.61
CA THR A 43 8.58 10.51 3.59
C THR A 43 7.56 9.96 4.58
N VAL A 44 6.69 9.06 4.11
CA VAL A 44 5.71 8.32 4.91
C VAL A 44 6.04 6.84 4.81
N VAL A 45 6.06 6.15 5.95
CA VAL A 45 6.28 4.70 6.02
C VAL A 45 5.18 4.04 6.84
N GLY A 46 4.91 2.78 6.54
CA GLY A 46 3.87 2.03 7.24
C GLY A 46 3.79 0.57 6.82
N ASP A 47 2.91 -0.15 7.49
CA ASP A 47 2.52 -1.51 7.13
C ASP A 47 1.22 -1.52 6.35
N TYR A 48 1.01 -2.56 5.57
CA TYR A 48 -0.23 -2.78 4.85
C TYR A 48 -0.74 -4.20 4.98
N LEU A 49 -2.06 -4.29 4.86
CA LEU A 49 -2.77 -5.54 4.86
C LEU A 49 -3.96 -5.51 3.93
N LEU A 50 -3.90 -6.26 2.83
CA LEU A 50 -4.98 -6.32 1.83
C LEU A 50 -5.46 -7.77 1.71
N THR A 51 -6.76 -7.97 1.70
CA THR A 51 -7.39 -9.28 1.52
C THR A 51 -8.25 -9.23 0.27
N GLU A 52 -7.99 -10.13 -0.66
CA GLU A 52 -8.82 -10.35 -1.83
C GLU A 52 -10.16 -10.99 -1.42
N GLU A 53 -11.27 -10.45 -1.92
CA GLU A 53 -12.60 -10.98 -1.68
C GLU A 53 -12.80 -12.30 -2.46
N GLY A 54 -13.50 -13.24 -1.84
CA GLY A 54 -13.79 -14.55 -2.41
C GLY A 54 -13.02 -15.69 -1.76
N SER A 55 -13.36 -16.92 -2.11
CA SER A 55 -12.80 -18.15 -1.55
C SER A 55 -12.13 -18.98 -2.64
N GLY A 56 -10.98 -19.60 -2.31
CA GLY A 56 -10.29 -20.53 -3.20
C GLY A 56 -8.78 -20.29 -3.31
N LYS A 57 -8.11 -21.11 -4.13
CA LYS A 57 -6.65 -21.12 -4.28
C LYS A 57 -6.08 -19.87 -4.97
N HIS A 58 -6.96 -19.10 -5.60
CA HIS A 58 -6.64 -17.92 -6.41
C HIS A 58 -6.97 -16.59 -5.73
N THR A 59 -7.42 -16.63 -4.47
CA THR A 59 -7.57 -15.45 -3.63
C THR A 59 -6.64 -15.56 -2.42
N GLY A 60 -6.14 -14.43 -1.96
CA GLY A 60 -5.17 -14.38 -0.90
C GLY A 60 -5.09 -13.04 -0.20
N ARG A 61 -4.05 -12.92 0.62
CA ARG A 61 -3.74 -11.77 1.44
C ARG A 61 -2.38 -11.23 1.06
N PHE A 62 -2.32 -9.94 0.79
CA PHE A 62 -1.09 -9.18 0.67
C PHE A 62 -0.74 -8.56 2.03
N SER A 63 0.52 -8.67 2.43
CA SER A 63 1.02 -8.00 3.62
C SER A 63 2.47 -7.60 3.46
N GLY A 64 2.85 -6.47 4.05
CA GLY A 64 4.23 -5.99 4.05
C GLY A 64 4.30 -4.53 4.44
N ASP A 65 5.34 -3.86 3.95
CA ASP A 65 5.63 -2.46 4.26
C ASP A 65 5.47 -1.59 3.01
N PHE A 66 5.12 -0.32 3.23
CA PHE A 66 5.09 0.68 2.19
C PHE A 66 5.96 1.89 2.55
N LYS A 67 6.47 2.54 1.51
CA LYS A 67 7.17 3.82 1.57
C LYS A 67 6.63 4.73 0.49
N ILE A 68 6.26 5.95 0.89
CA ILE A 68 5.83 7.01 -0.01
C ILE A 68 6.76 8.21 0.21
N ILE A 69 7.35 8.71 -0.87
CA ILE A 69 8.15 9.93 -0.88
C ILE A 69 7.41 10.95 -1.75
N ILE A 70 7.12 12.11 -1.19
CA ILE A 70 6.41 13.21 -1.83
C ILE A 70 7.38 14.38 -1.92
N SER A 71 7.66 14.86 -3.14
CA SER A 71 8.40 16.12 -3.33
C SER A 71 7.52 17.31 -2.95
N ILE A 72 8.07 18.23 -2.16
CA ILE A 72 7.48 19.53 -1.84
C ILE A 72 8.03 20.52 -2.88
N PRO A 73 7.26 20.91 -3.91
CA PRO A 73 7.74 21.91 -4.86
C PRO A 73 7.88 23.27 -4.16
N GLY A 74 9.05 23.89 -4.27
CA GLY A 74 9.17 25.36 -4.13
C GLY A 74 8.72 26.00 -5.45
N GLU A 75 7.83 27.01 -5.36
CA GLU A 75 7.17 27.86 -6.38
C GLU A 75 6.90 27.32 -7.82
N GLU A 76 7.76 26.52 -8.44
CA GLU A 76 7.54 25.87 -9.73
C GLU A 76 6.69 24.59 -9.60
N LEU A 77 5.39 24.79 -9.77
CA LEU A 77 4.30 23.81 -9.72
C LEU A 77 4.33 22.67 -10.76
N ARG A 78 5.40 22.46 -11.53
CA ARG A 78 5.28 21.71 -12.80
C ARG A 78 5.34 20.19 -12.69
N THR A 79 5.85 19.62 -11.60
CA THR A 79 5.79 18.15 -11.40
C THR A 79 5.94 17.79 -9.93
N ARG A 80 4.82 17.56 -9.23
CA ARG A 80 4.86 16.82 -7.96
C ARG A 80 5.24 15.38 -8.26
N SER A 81 6.52 15.05 -8.15
CA SER A 81 6.96 13.66 -8.16
C SER A 81 6.55 13.02 -6.84
N HIS A 82 5.91 11.87 -6.94
CA HIS A 82 5.66 10.98 -5.82
C HIS A 82 6.25 9.63 -6.18
N GLN A 83 7.03 9.06 -5.27
CA GLN A 83 7.50 7.69 -5.36
C GLN A 83 6.75 6.86 -4.33
N THR A 84 6.15 5.78 -4.78
CA THR A 84 5.36 4.88 -3.96
C THR A 84 5.89 3.49 -4.17
N GLU A 85 6.26 2.82 -3.09
CA GLU A 85 6.73 1.45 -3.10
C GLU A 85 6.02 0.64 -2.01
N PHE A 86 5.57 -0.56 -2.36
CA PHE A 86 5.03 -1.57 -1.48
C PHE A 86 5.86 -2.84 -1.65
N THR A 87 6.50 -3.29 -0.58
CA THR A 87 7.28 -4.53 -0.58
C THR A 87 6.67 -5.50 0.42
N GLY A 88 6.42 -6.73 0.00
CA GLY A 88 5.78 -7.69 0.88
C GLY A 88 5.64 -9.08 0.29
N THR A 89 4.53 -9.71 0.64
CA THR A 89 4.22 -11.09 0.26
C THR A 89 2.73 -11.21 0.01
N TRP A 90 2.37 -11.95 -1.04
CA TRP A 90 1.03 -12.49 -1.23
C TRP A 90 1.02 -13.94 -0.80
N ARG A 91 0.02 -14.30 0.00
CA ARG A 91 -0.22 -15.68 0.39
C ARG A 91 -1.67 -16.05 0.10
N ASN A 92 -1.91 -17.18 -0.55
CA ASN A 92 -3.28 -17.61 -0.83
C ASN A 92 -4.01 -18.05 0.46
N ASN A 93 -5.33 -18.06 0.41
CA ASN A 93 -6.17 -18.30 1.58
C ASN A 93 -6.09 -19.72 2.15
N ASP A 94 -5.70 -20.72 1.34
CA ASP A 94 -5.44 -22.09 1.82
C ASP A 94 -4.00 -22.28 2.36
N GLY A 95 -3.16 -21.26 2.25
CA GLY A 95 -1.81 -21.21 2.79
C GLY A 95 -0.78 -22.05 2.05
N THR A 96 -1.08 -22.56 0.85
CA THR A 96 -0.19 -23.42 0.05
C THR A 96 0.73 -22.66 -0.92
N LEU A 97 0.39 -21.41 -1.26
CA LEU A 97 1.16 -20.56 -2.18
C LEU A 97 1.62 -19.29 -1.48
N ASP A 98 2.89 -18.93 -1.70
CA ASP A 98 3.54 -17.74 -1.14
C ASP A 98 4.43 -17.10 -2.23
N PHE A 99 4.18 -15.83 -2.55
CA PHE A 99 4.94 -15.08 -3.55
C PHE A 99 5.38 -13.73 -2.99
N LYS A 100 6.65 -13.36 -3.24
CA LYS A 100 7.14 -12.01 -2.94
C LYS A 100 6.51 -10.97 -3.87
N THR A 101 6.17 -9.82 -3.31
CA THR A 101 5.60 -8.68 -4.05
C THR A 101 6.50 -7.45 -3.92
N ASN A 102 6.67 -6.73 -5.03
CA ASN A 102 7.27 -5.40 -5.07
C ASN A 102 6.45 -4.58 -6.08
N TRP A 103 5.59 -3.69 -5.57
CA TRP A 103 4.80 -2.79 -6.38
C TRP A 103 5.37 -1.39 -6.24
N LYS A 104 5.66 -0.75 -7.36
CA LYS A 104 6.14 0.62 -7.38
C LYS A 104 5.47 1.38 -8.51
N ASN A 105 5.18 2.66 -8.29
CA ASN A 105 4.85 3.52 -9.41
C ASN A 105 6.14 3.76 -10.22
N GLN A 106 6.12 3.37 -11.50
CA GLN A 106 7.17 3.80 -12.40
C GLN A 106 6.87 5.25 -12.77
N LEU A 107 7.73 6.17 -12.36
CA LEU A 107 7.77 7.48 -13.00
C LEU A 107 8.27 7.25 -14.44
N PRO A 108 7.59 7.78 -15.47
CA PRO A 108 8.05 7.69 -16.85
C PRO A 108 9.43 8.34 -17.05
#